data_AF-A0A1E1WTF6-F1
#
_entry.id   AF-A0A1E1WTF6-F1
#
_cell.length_a   1.000
_cell.length_b   1.000
_cell.length_c   1.000
_cell.angle_alpha   90.00
_cell.angle_beta   90.00
_cell.angle_gamma   90.00
#
_symmetry.space_group_name_H-M   'P 1'
#
loop_
_entity.id
_entity.type
_entity.pdbx_description
1 polymer ?
#
loop_
_entity_poly.entity_id
_entity_poly.type
_entity_poly.pdbx_seq_one_letter_code
_entity_poly.pdbx_strand_id
1 'polypeptide(L)'
;MVLKQDSPYYEHFYSQLRAWEHYVPVARDLSDLKKRVIWARDHDDEARKIAENARKFANENLMPVHIACYHAVLFSEWSKRIVSDVKIPNDMTNVPQPKFPCHCKSKGNHEEL
;
A
#
# COMPACT_ATOMS: atom_id res chain seq x y z
N MET A 1 -16.55 -6.83 5.81
CA MET A 1 -15.55 -7.91 5.72
C MET A 1 -15.14 -8.09 4.26
N VAL A 2 -13.88 -8.37 3.96
CA VAL A 2 -13.41 -8.64 2.58
C VAL A 2 -13.17 -10.14 2.40
N LEU A 3 -13.71 -10.71 1.33
CA LEU A 3 -13.35 -12.04 0.82
C LEU A 3 -12.25 -11.85 -0.23
N LYS A 4 -11.01 -12.25 0.07
CA LYS A 4 -9.88 -12.07 -0.85
C LYS A 4 -9.55 -13.39 -1.54
N GLN A 5 -9.69 -13.41 -2.85
CA GLN A 5 -9.25 -14.53 -3.69
C GLN A 5 -7.72 -14.68 -3.61
N ASP A 6 -7.27 -15.93 -3.53
CA ASP A 6 -5.87 -16.29 -3.69
C ASP A 6 -5.41 -16.00 -5.13
N SER A 7 -4.34 -15.24 -5.25
CA SER A 7 -3.80 -14.80 -6.53
C SER A 7 -2.31 -14.52 -6.41
N PRO A 8 -1.55 -14.63 -7.51
CA PRO A 8 -0.13 -14.27 -7.53
C PRO A 8 0.10 -12.75 -7.57
N TYR A 9 -0.96 -11.95 -7.72
CA TYR A 9 -0.85 -10.51 -7.84
C TYR A 9 -0.71 -9.87 -6.46
N TYR A 10 0.22 -8.92 -6.32
CA TYR A 10 0.49 -8.24 -5.06
C TYR A 10 0.67 -6.74 -5.27
N GLU A 11 0.27 -5.99 -4.26
CA GLU A 11 0.65 -4.60 -4.08
C GLU A 11 1.66 -4.50 -2.92
N HIS A 12 2.34 -3.35 -2.80
CA HIS A 12 3.42 -3.16 -1.84
C HIS A 12 3.02 -3.40 -0.36
N PHE A 13 1.74 -3.24 -0.01
CA PHE A 13 1.23 -3.44 1.34
C PHE A 13 0.62 -4.83 1.60
N TYR A 14 0.44 -5.67 0.58
CA TYR A 14 -0.27 -6.96 0.73
C TYR A 14 0.45 -7.90 1.70
N SER A 15 1.77 -7.82 1.80
CA SER A 15 2.58 -8.61 2.74
C SER A 15 2.26 -8.32 4.22
N GLN A 16 1.64 -7.18 4.50
CA GLN A 16 1.21 -6.80 5.85
C GLN A 16 -0.23 -7.28 6.17
N LEU A 17 -0.97 -7.76 5.16
CA LEU A 17 -2.31 -8.29 5.34
C LEU A 17 -2.27 -9.77 5.74
N ARG A 18 -2.92 -10.12 6.86
CA ARG A 18 -2.98 -11.48 7.38
C ARG A 18 -4.36 -12.10 7.14
N ALA A 19 -4.38 -13.30 6.58
CA ALA A 19 -5.61 -14.08 6.41
C ALA A 19 -6.24 -14.37 7.78
N TRP A 20 -7.57 -14.37 7.84
CA TRP A 20 -8.40 -14.53 9.05
C TRP A 20 -8.25 -13.42 10.11
N GLU A 21 -7.44 -12.40 9.84
CA GLU A 21 -7.34 -11.21 10.68
C GLU A 21 -7.81 -9.96 9.96
N HIS A 22 -7.35 -9.75 8.73
CA HIS A 22 -7.71 -8.60 7.89
C HIS A 22 -8.68 -8.98 6.75
N TYR A 23 -8.77 -10.25 6.39
CA TYR A 23 -9.66 -10.73 5.34
C TYR A 23 -9.92 -12.23 5.47
N VAL A 24 -10.95 -12.73 4.79
CA VAL A 24 -11.21 -14.18 4.67
C VAL A 24 -10.66 -14.66 3.32
N PRO A 25 -9.73 -15.63 3.28
CA PRO A 25 -9.18 -16.15 2.04
C PRO A 25 -10.21 -17.01 1.28
N VAL A 26 -10.20 -16.88 -0.04
CA VAL A 26 -10.98 -17.71 -0.97
C VAL A 26 -10.00 -18.38 -1.93
N ALA A 27 -10.24 -19.65 -2.27
CA ALA A 27 -9.44 -20.39 -3.23
C ALA A 27 -9.37 -19.67 -4.58
N ARG A 28 -8.24 -19.84 -5.28
CA ARG A 28 -8.02 -19.20 -6.59
C ARG A 28 -9.08 -19.58 -7.63
N ASP A 29 -9.55 -20.82 -7.59
CA ASP A 29 -10.62 -21.34 -8.47
C ASP A 29 -12.04 -21.06 -7.95
N LEU A 30 -12.17 -20.35 -6.83
CA LEU A 30 -13.42 -20.03 -6.15
C LEU A 30 -14.21 -21.24 -5.64
N SER A 31 -13.61 -22.43 -5.61
CA SER A 31 -14.28 -23.68 -5.20
C SER A 31 -14.83 -23.66 -3.78
N ASP A 32 -14.26 -22.85 -2.89
CA ASP A 32 -14.70 -22.68 -1.50
C ASP A 32 -15.53 -21.41 -1.26
N LEU A 33 -15.82 -20.59 -2.28
CA LEU A 33 -16.50 -19.30 -2.11
C LEU A 33 -17.84 -19.44 -1.37
N LYS A 34 -18.70 -20.38 -1.81
CA LYS A 34 -19.99 -20.63 -1.14
C LYS A 34 -19.80 -21.00 0.33
N LYS A 35 -18.78 -21.80 0.65
CA LYS A 35 -18.47 -22.20 2.03
C LYS A 35 -18.04 -20.99 2.86
N ARG A 36 -17.23 -20.08 2.31
CA ARG A 36 -16.81 -18.84 3.00
C ARG A 36 -17.96 -17.88 3.27
N VAL A 37 -18.91 -17.75 2.32
CA VAL A 37 -20.11 -16.94 2.51
C VAL A 37 -21.00 -17.50 3.61
N ILE A 38 -21.25 -18.81 3.61
CA ILE A 38 -22.03 -19.48 4.67
C ILE A 38 -21.34 -19.32 6.02
N TRP A 39 -20.03 -19.56 6.10
CA TRP A 39 -19.25 -19.37 7.32
C TRP A 39 -19.42 -17.95 7.89
N ALA A 40 -19.31 -16.92 7.04
CA ALA A 40 -19.41 -15.54 7.48
C ALA A 40 -20.81 -15.17 8.02
N ARG A 41 -21.87 -15.75 7.45
CA ARG A 41 -23.24 -15.57 7.95
C ARG A 41 -23.44 -16.27 9.29
N ASP A 42 -22.88 -17.46 9.42
CA ASP A 42 -23.07 -18.29 10.62
C ASP A 42 -22.13 -17.84 11.78
N HIS A 43 -21.10 -17.02 11.50
CA HIS A 43 -20.13 -16.46 12.46
C HIS A 43 -20.05 -14.92 12.34
N ASP A 44 -21.20 -14.25 12.45
CA ASP A 44 -21.31 -12.80 12.21
C ASP A 44 -20.36 -11.95 13.09
N ASP A 45 -20.21 -12.32 14.37
CA ASP A 45 -19.31 -11.62 15.29
C ASP A 45 -17.83 -11.72 14.90
N GLU A 46 -17.39 -12.89 14.43
CA GLU A 46 -16.02 -13.09 13.94
C GLU A 46 -15.80 -12.34 12.62
N ALA A 47 -16.76 -12.43 11.70
CA ALA A 47 -16.73 -11.72 10.42
C ALA A 47 -16.66 -10.20 10.62
N ARG A 48 -17.40 -9.67 11.62
CA ARG A 48 -17.36 -8.27 12.03
C ARG A 48 -16.00 -7.88 12.57
N LYS A 49 -15.41 -8.69 13.47
CA LYS A 49 -14.06 -8.44 14.00
C LYS A 49 -13.00 -8.38 12.91
N ILE A 50 -13.05 -9.30 11.93
CA ILE A 50 -12.14 -9.28 10.76
C ILE A 50 -12.33 -7.99 9.96
N ALA A 51 -13.58 -7.57 9.73
CA ALA A 51 -13.88 -6.32 9.01
C ALA A 51 -13.34 -5.08 9.74
N GLU A 52 -13.48 -5.04 11.06
CA GLU A 52 -12.99 -3.94 11.90
C GLU A 52 -11.47 -3.86 11.90
N ASN A 53 -10.78 -5.00 12.03
CA ASN A 53 -9.33 -5.08 11.92
C ASN A 53 -8.83 -4.60 10.56
N ALA A 54 -9.48 -5.02 9.47
CA ALA A 54 -9.14 -4.59 8.12
C ALA A 54 -9.26 -3.06 7.96
N ARG A 55 -10.37 -2.50 8.44
CA ARG A 55 -10.63 -1.05 8.41
C ARG A 55 -9.61 -0.30 9.25
N LYS A 56 -9.29 -0.80 10.44
CA LYS A 56 -8.28 -0.22 11.32
C LYS A 56 -6.91 -0.22 10.63
N PHE A 57 -6.49 -1.35 10.07
CA PHE A 57 -5.24 -1.45 9.31
C PHE A 57 -5.17 -0.42 8.18
N ALA A 58 -6.22 -0.28 7.37
CA ALA A 58 -6.25 0.67 6.27
C ALA A 58 -6.15 2.13 6.76
N ASN A 59 -6.88 2.49 7.82
CA ASN A 59 -6.84 3.84 8.39
C ASN A 59 -5.48 4.16 9.02
N GLU A 60 -4.81 3.17 9.62
CA GLU A 60 -3.54 3.36 10.31
C GLU A 60 -2.33 3.27 9.36
N ASN A 61 -2.46 2.63 8.19
CA ASN A 61 -1.30 2.30 7.35
C ASN A 61 -1.44 2.64 5.86
N LEU A 62 -2.65 2.92 5.35
CA LEU A 62 -2.90 3.09 3.90
C LEU A 62 -3.50 4.44 3.50
N MET A 63 -3.66 5.37 4.45
CA MET A 63 -4.02 6.76 4.13
C MET A 63 -3.00 7.43 3.18
N PRO A 64 -3.39 8.48 2.42
CA PRO A 64 -2.52 9.11 1.42
C PRO A 64 -1.13 9.52 1.94
N VAL A 65 -1.03 9.94 3.20
CA VAL A 65 0.25 10.26 3.84
C VAL A 65 1.19 9.06 3.95
N HIS A 66 0.66 7.87 4.24
CA HIS A 66 1.46 6.64 4.32
C HIS A 66 1.93 6.20 2.94
N ILE A 67 1.06 6.32 1.93
CA ILE A 67 1.41 6.01 0.53
C ILE A 67 2.47 6.98 0.01
N ALA A 68 2.33 8.28 0.29
CA ALA A 68 3.34 9.28 -0.07
C ALA A 68 4.68 9.01 0.63
N CYS A 69 4.65 8.66 1.92
CA CYS A 69 5.84 8.29 2.68
C CYS A 69 6.55 7.05 2.09
N TYR A 70 5.80 6.00 1.75
CA TYR A 70 6.35 4.81 1.10
C TYR A 70 7.07 5.17 -0.21
N HIS A 71 6.46 5.98 -1.08
CA HIS A 71 7.08 6.39 -2.33
C HIS A 71 8.31 7.28 -2.13
N ALA A 72 8.27 8.21 -1.18
CA ALA A 72 9.41 9.05 -0.85
C ALA A 72 10.63 8.23 -0.40
N VAL A 73 10.41 7.25 0.49
CA VAL A 73 11.46 6.32 0.93
C VAL A 73 11.91 5.43 -0.21
N LEU A 74 10.98 4.86 -1.00
CA LEU A 74 11.28 4.00 -2.14
C LEU A 74 12.20 4.70 -3.14
N PHE A 75 11.85 5.92 -3.57
CA PHE A 75 12.66 6.68 -4.53
C PHE A 75 14.00 7.14 -3.92
N SER A 76 14.03 7.47 -2.63
CA SER A 76 15.28 7.81 -1.91
C SER A 76 16.25 6.62 -1.80
N GLU A 77 15.75 5.41 -1.51
CA GLU A 77 16.59 4.21 -1.48
C GLU A 77 16.98 3.73 -2.89
N TRP A 78 16.10 3.95 -3.87
CA TRP A 78 16.40 3.64 -5.27
C TRP A 78 17.48 4.54 -5.85
N SER A 79 17.46 5.85 -5.55
CA SER A 79 18.45 6.80 -6.09
C SER A 79 19.88 6.45 -5.70
N LYS A 80 20.09 5.91 -4.49
CA LYS A 80 21.41 5.42 -3.99
C LYS A 80 21.99 4.28 -4.82
N ARG A 81 21.17 3.60 -5.64
CA ARG A 81 21.58 2.46 -6.48
C ARG A 81 21.85 2.86 -7.93
N ILE A 82 21.56 4.11 -8.31
CA ILE A 82 21.83 4.62 -9.65
C ILE A 82 23.33 4.88 -9.77
N VAL A 83 23.97 4.23 -10.74
CA VAL A 83 25.44 4.31 -10.95
C VAL A 83 25.82 5.39 -11.97
N SER A 84 24.95 5.64 -12.94
CA SER A 84 25.21 6.59 -14.03
C SER A 84 24.57 7.95 -13.77
N ASP A 85 25.14 9.00 -14.34
CA ASP A 85 24.54 10.33 -14.32
C ASP A 85 23.15 10.34 -14.96
N VAL A 86 22.22 11.07 -14.33
CA VAL A 86 20.87 11.27 -14.85
C VAL A 86 20.92 12.30 -15.97
N LYS A 87 20.51 11.91 -17.18
CA LYS A 87 20.38 12.81 -18.34
C LYS A 87 18.89 12.97 -18.67
N ILE A 88 18.43 14.21 -18.79
CA ILE A 88 17.04 14.54 -19.13
C ILE A 88 16.96 14.68 -20.67
N PRO A 89 16.24 13.80 -21.38
CA PRO A 89 15.99 13.92 -22.81
C PRO A 89 15.16 15.16 -23.17
N ASN A 90 15.37 15.70 -24.38
CA ASN A 90 14.71 16.92 -24.86
C ASN A 90 13.20 16.74 -25.14
N ASP A 91 12.72 15.51 -25.25
CA ASP A 91 11.32 15.15 -25.49
C ASP A 91 10.52 14.90 -24.20
N MET A 92 11.16 14.98 -23.02
CA MET A 92 10.45 14.93 -21.75
C MET A 92 9.67 16.21 -21.49
N THR A 93 8.38 16.07 -21.16
CA THR A 93 7.54 17.19 -20.74
C THR A 93 7.84 17.56 -19.29
N ASN A 94 8.13 18.83 -19.02
CA ASN A 94 8.29 19.32 -17.66
C ASN A 94 6.95 19.25 -16.91
N VAL A 95 6.95 18.64 -15.72
CA VAL A 95 5.81 18.65 -14.80
C VAL A 95 6.09 19.67 -13.70
N PRO A 96 5.40 20.84 -13.68
CA PRO A 96 5.69 21.88 -12.71
C PRO A 96 5.33 21.41 -11.31
N GLN A 97 6.26 21.58 -10.36
CA GLN A 97 6.02 21.27 -8.96
C GLN A 97 5.23 22.42 -8.31
N PRO A 98 4.10 22.14 -7.64
CA PRO A 98 3.39 23.17 -6.88
C PRO A 98 4.27 23.65 -5.73
N LYS A 99 4.24 24.96 -5.45
CA LYS A 99 4.93 25.51 -4.28
C LYS A 99 4.17 25.12 -3.02
N PHE A 100 4.74 24.22 -2.23
CA PHE A 100 4.22 23.89 -0.90
C PHE A 100 5.15 24.47 0.18
N PRO A 101 4.62 25.01 1.28
CA PRO A 101 5.45 25.50 2.37
C PRO A 101 6.08 24.33 3.16
N CYS A 102 7.28 23.88 2.75
CA CYS A 102 8.06 22.90 3.53
C CYS A 102 8.57 23.61 4.80
N HIS A 103 8.06 23.23 5.96
CA HIS A 103 8.60 23.64 7.27
C HIS A 103 9.65 22.62 7.76
N CYS A 104 10.40 22.09 6.80
CA CYS A 104 11.36 21.05 6.98
C CYS A 104 12.57 21.70 7.64
N LYS A 105 12.86 21.38 8.91
CA LYS A 105 14.06 21.91 9.59
C LYS A 105 15.27 21.45 8.79
N SER A 106 15.87 22.34 8.01
CA SER A 106 17.11 22.06 7.30
C SER A 106 18.19 21.76 8.35
N LYS A 107 18.45 20.49 8.61
CA LYS A 107 19.78 20.10 9.06
C LYS A 107 20.61 20.05 7.79
N GLY A 108 21.69 20.84 7.79
CA GLY A 108 22.42 21.27 6.61
C GLY A 108 22.77 20.18 5.62
N ASN A 109 22.86 20.63 4.37
CA ASN A 109 23.42 19.98 3.19
C ASN A 109 22.75 18.67 2.78
N HIS A 110 21.52 18.77 2.30
CA HIS A 110 21.11 17.97 1.16
C HIS A 110 20.76 18.95 0.04
N GLU A 111 21.59 18.96 -1.00
CA GLU A 111 21.29 19.60 -2.27
C GLU A 111 19.99 18.98 -2.80
N GLU A 112 18.91 19.76 -2.75
CA GLU A 112 17.67 19.43 -3.42
C GLU A 112 17.82 19.73 -4.92
N LEU A 113 17.53 18.69 -5.72
CA LEU A 113 17.19 18.75 -7.14
C LEU A 113 15.76 19.27 -7.32
#